data_AF-A0A6B3SNF5-F1
#
_entry.id   AF-A0A6B3SNF5-F1
#
_cell.length_a   1.000
_cell.length_b   1.000
_cell.length_c   1.000
_cell.angle_alpha   90.00
_cell.angle_beta   90.00
_cell.angle_gamma   90.00
#
_symmetry.space_group_name_H-M   'P 1'
#
loop_
_entity.id
_entity.type
_entity.pdbx_description
1 polymer ?
#
loop_
_entity_poly.entity_id
_entity_poly.type
_entity_poly.pdbx_seq_one_letter_code
_entity_poly.pdbx_strand_id
1 'polypeptide(L)'
;MSSISESKKNHLWRKIVWQTDPEEHPLGPWHVAEVYCCEESNGYAVWYVRKLSRDDAMGIPGTDNADYLLNYYGRNGRDEAIERAVLVANADADPARTIEALDRLAQSAQRT
;
A
#
# COMPACT_ATOMS: atom_id res chain seq x y z
N MET A 1 0.45 0.73 24.44
CA MET A 1 -0.47 1.43 23.52
C MET A 1 0.38 2.16 22.51
N SER A 2 0.64 1.53 21.35
CA SER A 2 1.47 2.14 20.31
C SER A 2 0.68 3.26 19.66
N SER A 3 1.11 4.51 19.87
CA SER A 3 0.54 5.69 19.25
C SER A 3 0.74 5.60 17.74
N ILE A 4 -0.31 5.20 17.04
CA ILE A 4 -0.40 5.44 15.60
C ILE A 4 -0.41 6.96 15.46
N SER A 5 0.65 7.54 14.85
CA SER A 5 0.73 8.98 14.59
C SER A 5 -0.57 9.47 13.93
N GLU A 6 -1.12 10.57 14.43
CA GLU A 6 -2.39 11.15 13.97
C GLU A 6 -2.43 11.46 12.46
N SER A 7 -1.29 11.54 11.77
CA SER A 7 -1.22 11.74 10.32
C SER A 7 -1.87 10.61 9.51
N LYS A 8 -1.97 9.38 10.06
CA LYS A 8 -2.59 8.24 9.36
C LYS A 8 -4.13 8.24 9.38
N LYS A 9 -4.80 9.28 9.92
CA LYS A 9 -6.28 9.35 9.96
C LYS A 9 -6.93 10.07 8.79
N ASN A 10 -6.19 10.86 8.00
CA ASN A 10 -6.75 11.60 6.86
C ASN A 10 -6.34 10.96 5.52
N HIS A 11 -6.86 9.75 5.27
CA HIS A 11 -6.75 9.18 3.93
C HIS A 11 -7.64 9.98 2.97
N LEU A 12 -7.01 10.57 1.96
CA LEU A 12 -7.73 11.14 0.81
C LEU A 12 -8.32 10.03 -0.06
N TRP A 13 -7.62 8.90 -0.13
CA TRP A 13 -8.04 7.72 -0.84
C TRP A 13 -7.37 6.47 -0.25
N ARG A 14 -8.05 5.33 -0.28
CA ARG A 14 -7.55 4.05 0.23
C ARG A 14 -8.17 2.89 -0.53
N LYS A 15 -7.38 1.85 -0.79
CA LYS A 15 -7.88 0.53 -1.22
C LYS A 15 -7.14 -0.58 -0.50
N ILE A 16 -7.88 -1.59 -0.09
CA ILE A 16 -7.36 -2.84 0.45
C ILE A 16 -7.38 -3.87 -0.69
N VAL A 17 -6.24 -4.51 -0.91
CA VAL A 17 -6.05 -5.63 -1.84
C VAL A 17 -6.01 -6.89 -0.98
N TRP A 18 -7.11 -7.64 -1.02
CA TRP A 18 -7.27 -8.88 -0.26
C TRP A 18 -6.58 -10.03 -0.98
N GLN A 19 -5.76 -10.75 -0.23
CA GLN A 19 -5.05 -11.94 -0.70
C GLN A 19 -5.95 -13.18 -0.70
N THR A 20 -6.85 -13.26 0.28
CA THR A 20 -7.84 -14.31 0.46
C THR A 20 -9.22 -13.69 0.48
N ASP A 21 -10.25 -14.47 0.11
CA ASP A 21 -11.63 -14.01 0.27
C ASP A 21 -11.89 -13.71 1.76
N PRO A 22 -12.22 -12.45 2.13
CA PRO A 22 -12.48 -12.07 3.50
C PRO A 22 -13.72 -12.75 4.10
N GLU A 23 -14.64 -13.25 3.26
CA GLU A 23 -15.82 -14.00 3.71
C GLU A 23 -15.49 -15.46 4.03
N GLU A 24 -14.55 -16.07 3.29
CA GLU A 24 -14.14 -17.47 3.48
C GLU A 24 -13.04 -17.63 4.54
N HIS A 25 -12.19 -16.61 4.72
CA HIS A 25 -11.08 -16.61 5.67
C HIS A 25 -11.17 -15.41 6.61
N PRO A 26 -12.07 -15.45 7.61
CA PRO A 26 -12.53 -14.24 8.28
C PRO A 26 -11.48 -13.47 9.09
N LEU A 27 -10.31 -14.02 9.47
CA LEU A 27 -9.44 -13.31 10.42
C LEU A 27 -7.93 -13.63 10.30
N GLY A 28 -7.17 -12.62 9.90
CA GLY A 28 -5.74 -12.46 10.19
C GLY A 28 -5.22 -11.12 9.62
N PRO A 29 -4.43 -10.32 10.37
CA PRO A 29 -3.91 -9.04 9.86
C PRO A 29 -2.84 -9.20 8.76
N TRP A 30 -2.55 -10.43 8.36
CA TRP A 30 -1.45 -10.83 7.47
C TRP A 30 -1.93 -11.43 6.13
N HIS A 31 -3.08 -11.00 5.62
CA HIS A 31 -3.59 -11.44 4.30
C HIS A 31 -4.00 -10.27 3.41
N VAL A 32 -3.40 -9.10 3.65
CA VAL A 32 -3.77 -7.88 2.94
C VAL A 32 -2.57 -7.05 2.54
N ALA A 33 -2.69 -6.48 1.35
CA ALA A 33 -1.97 -5.31 0.94
C ALA A 33 -2.91 -4.10 1.03
N GLU A 34 -2.37 -2.93 1.33
CA GLU A 34 -3.14 -1.70 1.33
C GLU A 34 -2.36 -0.63 0.59
N VAL A 35 -3.06 0.16 -0.21
CA VAL A 35 -2.54 1.38 -0.81
C VAL A 35 -3.39 2.53 -0.33
N TYR A 36 -2.76 3.59 0.15
CA TYR A 36 -3.47 4.82 0.51
C TYR A 36 -2.71 6.07 0.11
N CYS A 37 -3.47 7.14 -0.11
CA CYS A 37 -2.98 8.49 -0.26
C CYS A 37 -3.40 9.29 0.98
N CYS A 38 -2.47 9.97 1.62
CA CYS A 38 -2.74 10.87 2.75
C CYS A 38 -2.17 12.26 2.52
N GLU A 39 -2.76 13.24 3.19
CA GLU A 39 -2.19 14.58 3.30
C GLU A 39 -1.14 14.61 4.41
N GLU A 40 0.00 15.21 4.11
CA GLU A 40 1.13 15.43 5.01
C GLU A 40 1.40 16.93 5.14
N SER A 41 2.13 17.36 6.17
CA SER A 41 2.35 18.79 6.46
C SER A 41 2.94 19.61 5.29
N ASN A 42 3.59 18.97 4.33
CA ASN A 42 4.23 19.61 3.18
C ASN A 42 3.73 19.14 1.80
N GLY A 43 2.66 18.35 1.74
CA GLY A 43 2.24 17.72 0.48
C GLY A 43 1.39 16.46 0.67
N TYR A 44 1.52 15.51 -0.24
CA TYR A 44 0.73 14.29 -0.26
C TYR A 44 1.64 13.07 -0.44
N ALA A 45 1.35 12.01 0.31
CA ALA A 45 2.14 10.78 0.28
C ALA A 45 1.29 9.60 -0.17
N VAL A 46 1.86 8.78 -1.05
CA VAL A 46 1.27 7.51 -1.48
C VAL A 46 2.04 6.37 -0.83
N TRP A 47 1.34 5.61 0.00
CA TRP A 47 1.90 4.52 0.78
C TRP A 47 1.39 3.17 0.28
N TYR A 48 2.27 2.18 0.37
CA TYR A 48 1.97 0.77 0.24
C TYR A 48 2.25 0.06 1.57
N VAL A 49 1.24 -0.53 2.17
CA VAL A 49 1.34 -1.28 3.41
C VAL A 49 1.21 -2.76 3.09
N ARG A 50 2.31 -3.49 3.29
CA ARG A 50 2.38 -4.93 3.05
C ARG A 50 2.17 -5.69 4.35
N LYS A 51 1.11 -6.50 4.41
CA LYS A 51 0.84 -7.41 5.53
C LYS A 51 0.39 -8.75 4.97
N LEU A 52 1.35 -9.52 4.46
CA LEU A 52 1.13 -10.88 3.95
C LEU A 52 1.66 -11.93 4.91
N SER A 53 1.19 -13.17 4.79
CA SER A 53 1.71 -14.26 5.59
C SER A 53 3.15 -14.53 5.20
N ARG A 54 4.01 -14.85 6.18
CA ARG A 54 5.44 -15.07 5.96
C ARG A 54 5.71 -16.28 5.06
N ASP A 55 4.81 -17.26 5.11
CA ASP A 55 4.88 -18.50 4.35
C ASP A 55 4.12 -18.41 3.02
N ASP A 56 3.62 -17.21 2.66
CA ASP A 56 2.84 -17.03 1.44
C ASP A 56 3.73 -16.88 0.20
N ALA A 57 3.27 -17.46 -0.90
CA ALA A 57 3.95 -17.37 -2.19
C ALA A 57 3.59 -16.08 -2.97
N MET A 58 2.68 -15.24 -2.45
CA MET A 58 2.30 -13.98 -3.11
C MET A 58 3.37 -12.89 -3.04
N GLY A 59 3.52 -12.18 -4.15
CA GLY A 59 4.45 -11.07 -4.30
C GLY A 59 5.88 -11.52 -4.63
N ILE A 60 6.85 -10.65 -4.35
CA ILE A 60 8.26 -10.95 -4.61
C ILE A 60 8.89 -11.62 -3.38
N PRO A 61 9.50 -12.81 -3.51
CA PRO A 61 10.21 -13.48 -2.42
C PRO A 61 11.25 -12.57 -1.76
N GLY A 62 11.25 -12.55 -0.43
CA GLY A 62 12.17 -11.74 0.36
C GLY A 62 11.72 -10.29 0.59
N THR A 63 10.52 -9.90 0.15
CA THR A 63 9.93 -8.60 0.52
C THR A 63 9.31 -8.69 1.91
N ASP A 64 9.78 -7.87 2.84
CA ASP A 64 9.30 -7.84 4.22
C ASP A 64 7.91 -7.18 4.35
N ASN A 65 7.20 -7.49 5.43
CA ASN A 65 6.01 -6.72 5.79
C ASN A 65 6.43 -5.37 6.38
N ALA A 66 6.03 -4.28 5.74
CA ALA A 66 6.34 -2.92 6.16
C ALA A 66 5.38 -1.90 5.51
N ASP A 67 5.54 -0.64 5.92
CA ASP A 67 4.93 0.51 5.26
C ASP A 67 5.98 1.14 4.32
N TYR A 68 5.74 1.07 3.02
CA TYR A 68 6.60 1.58 1.98
C TYR A 68 6.06 2.89 1.43
N LEU A 69 6.86 3.95 1.48
CA LEU A 69 6.54 5.19 0.76
C LEU A 69 6.82 4.96 -0.72
N LEU A 70 5.77 4.96 -1.56
CA LEU A 70 5.91 4.78 -3.00
C LEU A 70 6.31 6.08 -3.68
N ASN A 71 5.62 7.17 -3.36
CA ASN A 71 5.81 8.48 -3.96
C ASN A 71 5.41 9.60 -2.99
N TYR A 72 6.05 10.76 -3.14
CA TYR A 72 5.67 12.00 -2.48
C TYR A 72 5.39 13.09 -3.52
N TYR A 73 4.34 13.86 -3.28
CA TYR A 73 3.89 14.95 -4.13
C TYR A 73 3.88 16.25 -3.32
N GLY A 74 4.29 17.36 -3.94
CA GLY A 74 4.25 18.67 -3.29
C GLY A 74 2.82 19.14 -3.01
N ARG A 75 2.68 20.25 -2.28
CA ARG A 75 1.38 20.82 -1.83
C ARG A 75 0.33 21.04 -2.92
N ASN A 76 0.74 21.20 -4.17
CA ASN A 76 -0.17 21.41 -5.30
C ASN A 76 -0.48 20.13 -6.08
N GLY A 77 0.14 19.00 -5.74
CA GLY A 77 0.08 17.74 -6.49
C GLY A 77 -0.96 16.76 -5.96
N ARG A 78 -2.11 17.26 -5.46
CA ARG A 78 -3.12 16.43 -4.79
C ARG A 78 -3.72 15.40 -5.74
N ASP A 79 -4.14 15.84 -6.90
CA ASP A 79 -4.87 15.01 -7.85
C ASP A 79 -3.93 13.96 -8.45
N GLU A 80 -2.68 14.33 -8.74
CA GLU A 80 -1.65 13.40 -9.20
C GLU A 80 -1.31 12.34 -8.15
N ALA A 81 -1.30 12.70 -6.85
CA ALA A 81 -1.09 11.76 -5.76
C ALA A 81 -2.23 10.73 -5.66
N ILE A 82 -3.48 11.21 -5.77
CA ILE A 82 -4.67 10.35 -5.75
C ILE A 82 -4.69 9.45 -7.00
N GLU A 83 -4.45 10.01 -8.18
CA GLU A 83 -4.40 9.26 -9.44
C GLU A 83 -3.33 8.16 -9.36
N ARG A 84 -2.13 8.48 -8.87
CA ARG A 84 -1.08 7.49 -8.66
C ARG A 84 -1.54 6.36 -7.75
N ALA A 85 -2.14 6.68 -6.61
CA ALA A 85 -2.62 5.68 -5.65
C ALA A 85 -3.69 4.77 -6.28
N VAL A 86 -4.63 5.35 -7.03
CA VAL A 86 -5.66 4.60 -7.76
C VAL A 86 -5.04 3.68 -8.79
N LEU A 87 -4.13 4.18 -9.63
CA LEU A 87 -3.52 3.41 -10.71
C LEU A 87 -2.70 2.22 -10.18
N VAL A 88 -1.86 2.41 -9.15
CA VAL A 88 -1.04 1.29 -8.63
C VAL A 88 -1.87 0.22 -7.93
N ALA A 89 -2.93 0.62 -7.22
CA ALA A 89 -3.79 -0.30 -6.49
C ALA A 89 -4.79 -1.05 -7.40
N ASN A 90 -4.90 -0.63 -8.67
CA ASN A 90 -5.74 -1.25 -9.70
C ASN A 90 -4.90 -1.67 -10.92
N ALA A 91 -3.61 -1.91 -10.73
CA ALA A 91 -2.70 -2.26 -11.82
C ALA A 91 -3.06 -3.58 -12.52
N ASP A 92 -3.72 -4.50 -11.80
CA ASP A 92 -4.22 -5.77 -12.33
C ASP A 92 -5.56 -6.14 -11.66
N ALA A 93 -6.34 -7.01 -12.30
CA ALA A 93 -7.55 -7.59 -11.72
C ALA A 93 -7.21 -8.71 -10.73
N ASP A 94 -6.06 -9.38 -10.91
CA ASP A 94 -5.53 -10.38 -9.99
C ASP A 94 -4.81 -9.71 -8.80
N PRO A 95 -5.26 -9.94 -7.55
CA PRO A 95 -4.61 -9.43 -6.35
C PRO A 95 -3.12 -9.80 -6.24
N ALA A 96 -2.75 -11.02 -6.65
CA ALA A 96 -1.37 -11.50 -6.56
C ALA A 96 -0.44 -10.67 -7.45
N ARG A 97 -0.87 -10.39 -8.68
CA ARG A 97 -0.12 -9.55 -9.63
C ARG A 97 -0.05 -8.10 -9.18
N THR A 98 -1.14 -7.59 -8.60
CA THR A 98 -1.15 -6.24 -8.01
C THR A 98 -0.13 -6.14 -6.87
N ILE A 99 -0.08 -7.13 -5.98
CA ILE A 99 0.89 -7.17 -4.88
C ILE A 99 2.33 -7.29 -5.41
N GLU A 100 2.58 -8.15 -6.40
CA GLU A 100 3.91 -8.26 -7.01
C GLU A 100 4.36 -6.92 -7.64
N ALA A 101 3.46 -6.21 -8.32
CA ALA A 101 3.75 -4.89 -8.87
C ALA A 101 4.07 -3.86 -7.77
N LEU A 102 3.33 -3.89 -6.65
CA LEU A 102 3.58 -3.02 -5.49
C LEU A 102 4.93 -3.34 -4.82
N ASP A 103 5.29 -4.61 -4.68
CA ASP A 103 6.59 -5.05 -4.18
C ASP A 103 7.74 -4.52 -5.06
N ARG A 104 7.58 -4.57 -6.39
CA ARG A 104 8.59 -4.01 -7.32
C ARG A 104 8.74 -2.51 -7.14
N LEU A 105 7.62 -1.80 -7.00
CA LEU A 105 7.63 -0.35 -6.78
C LEU A 105 8.30 -0.01 -5.45
N ALA A 106 7.99 -0.74 -4.38
CA ALA A 106 8.61 -0.57 -3.06
C ALA A 106 10.13 -0.78 -3.11
N GLN A 107 10.60 -1.85 -3.77
CA GLN A 107 12.03 -2.10 -3.94
C GLN A 107 12.73 -1.00 -4.76
N SER A 108 12.04 -0.44 -5.76
CA SER A 108 12.58 0.67 -6.56
C SER A 108 12.66 1.98 -5.77
N ALA A 109 11.64 2.25 -4.94
CA ALA A 109 11.58 3.46 -4.12
C ALA A 109 12.64 3.49 -3.01
N GLN A 110 12.99 2.33 -2.44
CA GLN A 110 14.03 2.22 -1.40
C GLN A 110 15.47 2.39 -1.91
N ARG A 111 15.70 2.30 -3.23
CA ARG A 111 17.05 2.39 -3.83
C ARG A 111 17.46 3.80 -4.23
N THR A 112 16.64 4.81 -3.94
CA THR A 112 16.85 6.21 -4.31
C THR A 112 17.15 7.04 -3.07
#